data_AF-A0A6I6W3P8-F1
#
_entry.id   AF-A0A6I6W3P8-F1
#
_cell.length_a   1.000
_cell.length_b   1.000
_cell.length_c   1.000
_cell.angle_alpha   90.00
_cell.angle_beta   90.00
_cell.angle_gamma   90.00
#
_symmetry.space_group_name_H-M   'P 1'
#
loop_
_entity.id
_entity.type
_entity.pdbx_description
1 polymer ?
#
loop_
_entity_poly.entity_id
_entity_poly.type
_entity_poly.pdbx_seq_one_letter_code
_entity_poly.pdbx_strand_id
1 'polypeptide(L)'
;MKSPASALLLASALLLPAIAHADDAALTDTLKAFTRCDATFFSSLNTHRAAWQAYAPLKQDKDFTWIAVKNRADRNANQVPVSAPPIAGLKLLTYADEASDLDELGRYYYWGFVVQGGVDEVAQRLAPLLDQPARLQKIDGGYIRSELKLDDRWQAIKPQPGKAPGTRNVERVLIVEPDGEHTRVSCSVQGGVDAALLAWLRPDIAPVDYPRTVVETSINDVEVPASVLQGLDAPLLQPKFKRLSYTYLSKKSDGSPDSPTSVTFTADGGLLKKNELYGNAFNVDRLMLADLIQLKSKMNGVGDGRVLQTLAVEMKVPSSWAPGQTLRADLQMLNVPAKPTDTPTATSLICKMGERFPARQVFASLTGDAIKLECDQGDYKTSRAFILDLGVALTLESTSSQFHYVNQYTALDVVR
;
A
#
# COMPACT_ATOMS: atom_id res chain seq x y z
N MET A 1 17.11 -95.51 25.59
CA MET A 1 16.43 -95.08 24.34
C MET A 1 15.29 -94.14 24.71
N LYS A 2 15.29 -92.94 24.12
CA LYS A 2 14.15 -92.04 23.80
C LYS A 2 13.25 -91.49 24.93
N SER A 3 13.25 -90.15 25.02
CA SER A 3 12.26 -89.25 25.65
C SER A 3 10.85 -89.36 25.03
N PRO A 4 9.79 -88.76 25.62
CA PRO A 4 9.51 -87.29 25.57
C PRO A 4 9.00 -86.71 26.93
N ALA A 5 9.27 -85.51 27.47
CA ALA A 5 9.39 -84.11 27.01
C ALA A 5 8.12 -83.57 26.30
N SER A 6 7.42 -82.51 26.68
CA SER A 6 7.41 -81.58 27.81
C SER A 6 6.06 -80.85 27.69
N ALA A 7 5.40 -80.55 28.81
CA ALA A 7 4.30 -79.59 28.85
C ALA A 7 4.86 -78.16 28.83
N LEU A 8 4.35 -77.28 27.98
CA LEU A 8 4.42 -75.84 28.17
C LEU A 8 3.37 -75.12 27.30
N LEU A 9 2.51 -74.38 27.99
CA LEU A 9 1.48 -73.50 27.46
C LEU A 9 2.10 -72.38 26.61
N LEU A 10 1.50 -72.12 25.45
CA LEU A 10 1.74 -70.92 24.65
C LEU A 10 0.43 -70.11 24.58
N ALA A 11 0.34 -69.10 25.45
CA ALA A 11 -0.61 -68.01 25.31
C ALA A 11 -0.02 -66.98 24.34
N SER A 12 -0.46 -66.99 23.08
CA SER A 12 -0.14 -65.95 22.11
C SER A 12 -1.06 -64.76 22.34
N ALA A 13 -0.53 -63.73 22.99
CA ALA A 13 -1.18 -62.42 23.10
C ALA A 13 -1.30 -61.76 21.71
N LEU A 14 -2.51 -61.32 21.38
CA LEU A 14 -2.85 -60.47 20.25
C LEU A 14 -2.12 -59.12 20.36
N LEU A 15 -1.04 -58.94 19.61
CA LEU A 15 -0.45 -57.63 19.33
C LEU A 15 -1.16 -57.06 18.08
N LEU A 16 -2.21 -56.27 18.29
CA LEU A 16 -2.79 -55.42 17.26
C LEU A 16 -1.90 -54.16 17.07
N PRO A 17 -1.66 -53.69 15.84
CA PRO A 17 -0.81 -52.52 15.60
C PRO A 17 -1.58 -51.22 15.93
N ALA A 18 -1.14 -50.50 16.97
CA ALA A 18 -1.68 -49.20 17.37
C ALA A 18 -1.09 -48.00 16.58
N ILE A 19 -0.68 -48.20 15.32
CA ILE A 19 0.13 -47.22 14.58
C ILE A 19 -0.75 -46.21 13.80
N ALA A 20 -2.05 -46.46 13.60
CA ALA A 20 -2.92 -45.58 12.81
C ALA A 20 -3.53 -44.37 13.58
N HIS A 21 -3.47 -44.36 14.92
CA HIS A 21 -4.12 -43.30 15.72
C HIS A 21 -3.20 -42.12 16.08
N ALA A 22 -1.89 -42.27 15.97
CA ALA A 22 -0.94 -41.21 16.32
C ALA A 22 -0.89 -40.10 15.26
N ASP A 23 -1.03 -40.47 13.98
CA ASP A 23 -1.00 -39.52 12.86
C ASP A 23 -2.25 -38.62 12.84
N ASP A 24 -3.43 -39.15 13.19
CA ASP A 24 -4.69 -38.37 13.22
C ASP A 24 -4.68 -37.28 14.32
N ALA A 25 -4.17 -37.60 15.51
CA ALA A 25 -3.99 -36.64 16.59
C ALA A 25 -2.98 -35.55 16.22
N ALA A 26 -1.85 -35.94 15.60
CA ALA A 26 -0.81 -35.02 15.15
C ALA A 26 -1.30 -34.00 14.09
N LEU A 27 -2.08 -34.48 13.11
CA LEU A 27 -2.72 -33.62 12.11
C LEU A 27 -3.77 -32.68 12.76
N THR A 28 -4.58 -33.20 13.68
CA THR A 28 -5.60 -32.41 14.40
C THR A 28 -4.99 -31.34 15.29
N ASP A 29 -3.93 -31.66 16.05
CA ASP A 29 -3.21 -30.71 16.89
C ASP A 29 -2.58 -29.58 16.07
N THR A 30 -2.10 -29.90 14.87
CA THR A 30 -1.57 -28.91 13.93
C THR A 30 -2.67 -27.97 13.42
N LEU A 31 -3.84 -28.51 13.08
CA LEU A 31 -4.97 -27.69 12.64
C LEU A 31 -5.56 -26.85 13.79
N LYS A 32 -5.53 -27.37 15.03
CA LYS A 32 -5.85 -26.58 16.23
C LYS A 32 -4.89 -25.41 16.42
N ALA A 33 -3.59 -25.64 16.32
CA ALA A 33 -2.57 -24.60 16.39
C ALA A 33 -2.75 -23.56 15.26
N PHE A 34 -3.08 -24.00 14.05
CA PHE A 34 -3.42 -23.12 12.93
C PHE A 34 -4.51 -22.10 13.28
N THR A 35 -5.60 -22.51 13.96
CA THR A 35 -6.70 -21.57 14.31
C THR A 35 -6.29 -20.42 15.23
N ARG A 36 -5.11 -20.47 15.84
CA ARG A 36 -4.58 -19.38 16.65
C ARG A 36 -4.03 -18.24 15.79
N CYS A 37 -3.67 -18.50 14.54
CA CYS A 37 -3.08 -17.53 13.62
C CYS A 37 -1.74 -16.92 14.09
N ASP A 38 -0.91 -17.71 14.78
CA ASP A 38 0.44 -17.31 15.19
C ASP A 38 1.46 -18.42 14.91
N ALA A 39 2.68 -18.21 15.42
CA ALA A 39 3.78 -19.12 15.22
C ALA A 39 3.58 -20.53 15.78
N THR A 40 2.55 -20.76 16.61
CA THR A 40 2.26 -22.10 17.13
C THR A 40 1.91 -23.09 16.03
N PHE A 41 1.38 -22.62 14.89
CA PHE A 41 1.17 -23.45 13.71
C PHE A 41 2.49 -24.06 13.19
N PHE A 42 3.53 -23.23 13.03
CA PHE A 42 4.81 -23.67 12.49
C PHE A 42 5.61 -24.52 13.49
N SER A 43 5.50 -24.25 14.79
CA SER A 43 6.10 -25.13 15.81
C SER A 43 5.35 -26.46 15.93
N SER A 44 4.03 -26.46 15.73
CA SER A 44 3.23 -27.68 15.70
C SER A 44 3.55 -28.53 14.46
N LEU A 45 3.65 -27.91 13.28
CA LEU A 45 4.14 -28.56 12.06
C LEU A 45 5.55 -29.14 12.27
N ASN A 46 6.41 -28.46 13.02
CA ASN A 46 7.75 -28.95 13.33
C ASN A 46 7.71 -30.21 14.18
N THR A 47 6.87 -30.20 15.22
CA THR A 47 6.66 -31.33 16.14
C THR A 47 6.06 -32.54 15.42
N HIS A 48 5.15 -32.30 14.48
CA HIS A 48 4.39 -33.32 13.76
C HIS A 48 4.84 -33.52 12.32
N ARG A 49 6.08 -33.15 11.99
CA ARG A 49 6.58 -33.14 10.61
C ARG A 49 6.41 -34.46 9.88
N ALA A 50 6.73 -35.57 10.55
CA ALA A 50 6.67 -36.90 9.96
C ALA A 50 5.27 -37.23 9.44
N ALA A 51 4.22 -36.82 10.17
CA ALA A 51 2.83 -37.01 9.76
C ALA A 51 2.44 -36.13 8.56
N TRP A 52 3.01 -34.92 8.45
CA TRP A 52 2.68 -33.98 7.36
C TRP A 52 3.49 -34.18 6.07
N GLN A 53 4.68 -34.76 6.15
CA GLN A 53 5.63 -34.83 5.02
C GLN A 53 5.08 -35.60 3.81
N ALA A 54 4.14 -36.53 4.04
CA ALA A 54 3.49 -37.29 2.98
C ALA A 54 2.41 -36.49 2.22
N TYR A 55 1.94 -35.37 2.77
CA TYR A 55 0.73 -34.69 2.31
C TYR A 55 0.95 -33.28 1.79
N ALA A 56 2.09 -32.67 2.11
CA ALA A 56 2.42 -31.31 1.71
C ALA A 56 3.95 -31.15 1.56
N PRO A 57 4.42 -30.26 0.66
CA PRO A 57 5.83 -29.95 0.56
C PRO A 57 6.26 -29.15 1.79
N LEU A 58 7.16 -29.72 2.60
CA LEU A 58 7.63 -29.07 3.82
C LEU A 58 9.03 -28.48 3.65
N LYS A 59 9.26 -27.32 4.27
CA LYS A 59 10.59 -26.77 4.55
C LYS A 59 10.76 -26.60 6.05
N GLN A 60 12.01 -26.57 6.49
CA GLN A 60 12.38 -26.42 7.90
C GLN A 60 13.48 -25.39 8.05
N ASP A 61 13.42 -24.62 9.14
CA ASP A 61 14.56 -23.94 9.71
C ASP A 61 14.51 -24.05 11.25
N LYS A 62 15.61 -24.51 11.85
CA LYS A 62 15.76 -24.73 13.30
C LYS A 62 14.52 -25.41 13.93
N ASP A 63 13.76 -24.64 14.70
CA ASP A 63 12.64 -25.06 15.54
C ASP A 63 11.27 -24.97 14.82
N PHE A 64 11.26 -24.59 13.54
CA PHE A 64 10.03 -24.36 12.77
C PHE A 64 10.01 -25.16 11.46
N THR A 65 8.81 -25.60 11.09
CA THR A 65 8.52 -26.23 9.80
C THR A 65 7.30 -25.53 9.19
N TRP A 66 7.29 -25.37 7.87
CA TRP A 66 6.18 -24.76 7.14
C TRP A 66 5.89 -25.49 5.84
N ILE A 67 4.66 -25.35 5.35
CA ILE A 67 4.27 -25.81 4.02
C ILE A 67 4.79 -24.79 3.00
N ALA A 68 5.67 -25.24 2.10
CA ALA A 68 6.41 -24.37 1.22
C ALA A 68 5.66 -24.13 -0.10
N VAL A 69 5.40 -22.85 -0.39
CA VAL A 69 4.95 -22.39 -1.71
C VAL A 69 6.14 -21.91 -2.53
N LYS A 70 5.97 -21.82 -3.86
CA LYS A 70 7.06 -21.42 -4.76
C LYS A 70 7.38 -19.93 -4.60
N ASN A 71 6.36 -19.08 -4.54
CA ASN A 71 6.50 -17.65 -4.34
C ASN A 71 5.22 -17.05 -3.74
N ARG A 72 5.28 -16.60 -2.48
CA ARG A 72 4.14 -16.00 -1.76
C ARG A 72 3.68 -14.63 -2.30
N ALA A 73 4.53 -13.94 -3.06
CA ALA A 73 4.21 -12.66 -3.67
C ALA A 73 3.59 -12.79 -5.08
N ASP A 74 3.51 -14.01 -5.62
CA ASP A 74 2.94 -14.27 -6.95
C ASP A 74 1.68 -15.13 -6.81
N ARG A 75 0.53 -14.54 -7.15
CA ARG A 75 -0.80 -15.19 -7.11
C ARG A 75 -0.90 -16.50 -7.89
N ASN A 76 0.00 -16.75 -8.83
CA ASN A 76 0.03 -17.98 -9.62
C ASN A 76 1.00 -19.04 -9.05
N ALA A 77 1.74 -18.70 -7.99
CA ALA A 77 2.80 -19.52 -7.42
C ALA A 77 2.78 -19.56 -5.88
N ASN A 78 1.73 -19.01 -5.26
CA ASN A 78 1.53 -18.89 -3.83
C ASN A 78 0.69 -20.03 -3.23
N GLN A 79 0.50 -21.13 -3.97
CA GLN A 79 -0.31 -22.27 -3.55
C GLN A 79 0.34 -23.61 -3.88
N VAL A 80 0.02 -24.64 -3.10
CA VAL A 80 0.43 -26.03 -3.30
C VAL A 80 -0.68 -27.00 -2.92
N PRO A 81 -0.84 -28.14 -3.63
CA PRO A 81 -1.83 -29.14 -3.26
C PRO A 81 -1.51 -29.76 -1.90
N VAL A 82 -2.58 -30.12 -1.17
CA VAL A 82 -2.53 -30.88 0.08
C VAL A 82 -3.37 -32.14 -0.09
N SER A 83 -2.85 -33.28 0.32
CA SER A 83 -3.50 -34.59 0.15
C SER A 83 -3.71 -35.36 1.45
N ALA A 84 -3.78 -34.65 2.57
CA ALA A 84 -4.01 -35.23 3.89
C ALA A 84 -5.37 -35.96 3.96
N PRO A 85 -5.50 -37.02 4.79
CA PRO A 85 -6.82 -37.55 5.14
C PRO A 85 -7.68 -36.46 5.79
N PRO A 86 -9.02 -36.58 5.80
CA PRO A 86 -9.87 -35.59 6.45
C PRO A 86 -9.50 -35.40 7.93
N ILE A 87 -9.16 -34.17 8.32
CA ILE A 87 -8.72 -33.81 9.68
C ILE A 87 -9.90 -33.17 10.40
N ALA A 88 -10.39 -33.76 11.48
CA ALA A 88 -11.62 -33.30 12.15
C ALA A 88 -12.82 -33.12 11.18
N GLY A 89 -12.90 -33.97 10.15
CA GLY A 89 -13.93 -33.89 9.09
C GLY A 89 -13.70 -32.79 8.05
N LEU A 90 -12.58 -32.07 8.10
CA LEU A 90 -12.17 -31.08 7.10
C LEU A 90 -11.24 -31.73 6.08
N LYS A 91 -11.64 -31.75 4.80
CA LYS A 91 -10.78 -32.23 3.72
C LYS A 91 -10.03 -31.04 3.11
N LEU A 92 -8.74 -30.96 3.40
CA LEU A 92 -7.85 -29.92 2.89
C LEU A 92 -7.46 -30.28 1.44
N LEU A 93 -7.56 -29.31 0.54
CA LEU A 93 -7.30 -29.50 -0.90
C LEU A 93 -6.01 -28.80 -1.33
N THR A 94 -5.82 -27.58 -0.83
CA THR A 94 -4.73 -26.69 -1.22
C THR A 94 -4.28 -25.92 0.01
N TYR A 95 -2.98 -25.66 0.13
CA TYR A 95 -2.43 -24.68 1.04
C TYR A 95 -2.02 -23.44 0.26
N ALA A 96 -2.34 -22.26 0.80
CA ALA A 96 -1.96 -20.96 0.26
C ALA A 96 -1.14 -20.18 1.30
N ASP A 97 -0.12 -19.47 0.84
CA ASP A 97 0.68 -18.52 1.64
C ASP A 97 0.93 -17.28 0.78
N GLU A 98 0.39 -16.14 1.19
CA GLU A 98 0.33 -14.91 0.40
C GLU A 98 0.84 -13.71 1.20
N ALA A 99 1.59 -12.83 0.53
CA ALA A 99 2.01 -11.55 1.09
C ALA A 99 1.68 -10.41 0.12
N SER A 100 1.02 -9.38 0.63
CA SER A 100 0.62 -8.17 -0.11
C SER A 100 0.95 -6.92 0.69
N ASP A 101 1.52 -5.91 0.03
CA ASP A 101 1.69 -4.55 0.59
C ASP A 101 0.65 -3.65 -0.09
N LEU A 102 -0.29 -3.10 0.70
CA LEU A 102 -1.35 -2.21 0.23
C LEU A 102 -1.09 -0.75 0.65
N ASP A 103 0.19 -0.40 0.80
CA ASP A 103 0.68 0.91 1.19
C ASP A 103 0.02 1.38 2.51
N GLU A 104 -0.84 2.39 2.43
CA GLU A 104 -1.48 3.02 3.60
C GLU A 104 -2.50 2.13 4.28
N LEU A 105 -3.06 1.15 3.55
CA LEU A 105 -3.98 0.17 4.11
C LEU A 105 -3.23 -0.89 4.93
N GLY A 106 -1.89 -0.90 4.83
CA GLY A 106 -1.00 -1.77 5.58
C GLY A 106 -0.58 -3.01 4.80
N ARG A 107 0.20 -3.84 5.47
CA ARG A 107 0.73 -5.10 4.93
C ARG A 107 -0.13 -6.25 5.36
N TYR A 108 -0.26 -7.26 4.52
CA TYR A 108 -1.11 -8.41 4.76
C TYR A 108 -0.34 -9.70 4.48
N TYR A 109 -0.30 -10.58 5.47
CA TYR A 109 0.38 -11.86 5.40
C TYR A 109 -0.62 -12.97 5.69
N TYR A 110 -1.11 -13.62 4.65
CA TYR A 110 -2.09 -14.70 4.73
C TYR A 110 -1.42 -16.07 4.68
N TRP A 111 -1.99 -17.03 5.39
CA TRP A 111 -1.68 -18.45 5.21
C TRP A 111 -2.90 -19.28 5.56
N GLY A 112 -3.13 -20.38 4.86
CA GLY A 112 -4.33 -21.17 5.11
C GLY A 112 -4.60 -22.23 4.06
N PHE A 113 -5.82 -22.76 4.10
CA PHE A 113 -6.23 -23.89 3.29
C PHE A 113 -7.49 -23.58 2.49
N VAL A 114 -7.55 -24.13 1.28
CA VAL A 114 -8.82 -24.35 0.59
C VAL A 114 -9.35 -25.70 1.05
N VAL A 115 -10.59 -25.72 1.51
CA VAL A 115 -11.26 -26.86 2.15
C VAL A 115 -12.51 -27.23 1.36
N GLN A 116 -12.70 -28.53 1.15
CA GLN A 116 -13.93 -29.03 0.52
C GLN A 116 -15.14 -28.74 1.42
N GLY A 117 -16.20 -28.17 0.84
CA GLY A 117 -17.48 -27.93 1.49
C GLY A 117 -17.88 -26.46 1.47
N GLY A 118 -19.13 -26.20 1.88
CA GLY A 118 -19.67 -24.85 2.00
C GLY A 118 -19.21 -24.13 3.28
N VAL A 119 -19.24 -22.80 3.27
CA VAL A 119 -18.74 -21.94 4.35
C VAL A 119 -19.33 -22.30 5.72
N ASP A 120 -20.64 -22.50 5.81
CA ASP A 120 -21.32 -22.83 7.07
C ASP A 120 -20.92 -24.20 7.62
N GLU A 121 -20.80 -25.21 6.75
CA GLU A 121 -20.36 -26.57 7.12
C GLU A 121 -18.90 -26.57 7.60
N VAL A 122 -18.03 -25.86 6.88
CA VAL A 122 -16.61 -25.75 7.22
C VAL A 122 -16.44 -24.99 8.54
N ALA A 123 -17.16 -23.88 8.75
CA ALA A 123 -17.11 -23.13 10.00
C ALA A 123 -17.58 -23.97 11.20
N GLN A 124 -18.64 -24.78 11.02
CA GLN A 124 -19.13 -25.67 12.08
C GLN A 124 -18.10 -26.74 12.47
N ARG A 125 -17.39 -27.31 11.49
CA ARG A 125 -16.32 -28.30 11.73
C ARG A 125 -15.04 -27.67 12.27
N LEU A 126 -14.76 -26.42 11.94
CA LEU A 126 -13.61 -25.68 12.46
C LEU A 126 -13.83 -25.26 13.92
N ALA A 127 -15.06 -24.94 14.33
CA ALA A 127 -15.39 -24.42 15.65
C ALA A 127 -14.80 -25.23 16.84
N PRO A 128 -14.87 -26.58 16.88
CA PRO A 128 -14.25 -27.37 17.95
C PRO A 128 -12.72 -27.27 18.05
N LEU A 129 -12.05 -26.81 17.00
CA LEU A 129 -10.60 -26.63 16.97
C LEU A 129 -10.18 -25.27 17.56
N LEU A 130 -11.11 -24.33 17.77
CA LEU A 130 -10.81 -23.04 18.37
C LEU A 130 -10.81 -23.12 19.90
N ASP A 131 -9.87 -22.43 20.55
CA ASP A 131 -9.88 -22.27 22.02
C ASP A 131 -11.14 -21.51 22.50
N GLN A 132 -11.68 -20.61 21.67
CA GLN A 132 -12.90 -19.84 21.97
C GLN A 132 -13.81 -19.79 20.74
N PRO A 133 -14.63 -20.85 20.50
CA PRO A 133 -15.43 -20.99 19.28
C PRO A 133 -16.40 -19.82 19.05
N ALA A 134 -16.97 -19.26 20.13
CA ALA A 134 -17.90 -18.13 20.07
C ALA A 134 -17.29 -16.83 19.50
N ARG A 135 -15.96 -16.73 19.39
CA ARG A 135 -15.30 -15.56 18.78
C ARG A 135 -15.31 -15.61 17.25
N LEU A 136 -15.63 -16.75 16.64
CA LEU A 136 -15.78 -16.89 15.19
C LEU A 136 -17.19 -16.43 14.79
N GLN A 137 -17.31 -15.20 14.32
CA GLN A 137 -18.60 -14.52 14.08
C GLN A 137 -18.98 -14.58 12.61
N LYS A 138 -20.24 -14.91 12.30
CA LYS A 138 -20.78 -14.86 10.93
C LYS A 138 -20.95 -13.42 10.47
N ILE A 139 -20.27 -13.02 9.40
CA ILE A 139 -20.28 -11.66 8.86
C ILE A 139 -20.12 -11.72 7.34
N ASP A 140 -20.99 -11.01 6.60
CA ASP A 140 -20.95 -10.86 5.13
C ASP A 140 -20.75 -12.17 4.33
N GLY A 141 -21.46 -13.23 4.73
CA GLY A 141 -21.40 -14.53 4.06
C GLY A 141 -20.17 -15.37 4.40
N GLY A 142 -19.29 -14.88 5.28
CA GLY A 142 -18.15 -15.60 5.86
C GLY A 142 -18.22 -15.70 7.38
N TYR A 143 -17.17 -16.24 7.98
CA TYR A 143 -16.94 -16.21 9.43
C TYR A 143 -15.59 -15.59 9.74
N ILE A 144 -15.56 -14.69 10.73
CA ILE A 144 -14.36 -13.93 11.06
C ILE A 144 -14.16 -13.90 12.57
N ARG A 145 -12.91 -14.15 12.99
CA ARG A 145 -12.42 -13.84 14.35
C ARG A 145 -11.28 -12.84 14.20
N SER A 146 -11.41 -11.64 14.77
CA SER A 146 -10.36 -10.61 14.72
C SER A 146 -9.87 -10.22 16.11
N GLU A 147 -8.57 -9.98 16.20
CA GLU A 147 -7.88 -9.53 17.40
C GLU A 147 -6.94 -8.37 17.05
N LEU A 148 -6.98 -7.30 17.84
CA LEU A 148 -6.11 -6.13 17.72
C LEU A 148 -4.92 -6.27 18.66
N LYS A 149 -3.72 -5.94 18.18
CA LYS A 149 -2.52 -5.82 19.00
C LYS A 149 -2.57 -4.51 19.81
N LEU A 150 -2.57 -4.62 21.13
CA LEU A 150 -2.40 -3.50 22.05
C LEU A 150 -1.23 -3.79 22.97
N ASP A 151 -0.16 -2.99 22.84
CA ASP A 151 1.13 -3.24 23.48
C ASP A 151 1.54 -4.69 23.25
N ASP A 152 1.76 -5.48 24.31
CA ASP A 152 2.16 -6.89 24.25
C ASP A 152 1.01 -7.91 24.22
N ARG A 153 -0.24 -7.47 24.07
CA ARG A 153 -1.43 -8.37 24.14
C ARG A 153 -2.31 -8.31 22.90
N TRP A 154 -2.99 -9.43 22.64
CA TRP A 154 -4.05 -9.52 21.63
C TRP A 154 -5.41 -9.32 22.30
N GLN A 155 -6.14 -8.31 21.87
CA GLN A 155 -7.50 -8.03 22.34
C GLN A 155 -8.51 -8.41 21.25
N ALA A 156 -9.48 -9.25 21.61
CA ALA A 156 -10.59 -9.56 20.70
C ALA A 156 -11.38 -8.30 20.36
N ILE A 157 -11.64 -8.11 19.07
CA ILE A 157 -12.47 -7.01 18.56
C ILE A 157 -13.62 -7.57 17.73
N LYS A 158 -14.69 -6.79 17.59
CA LYS A 158 -15.73 -7.09 16.62
C LYS A 158 -15.15 -6.87 15.22
N PRO A 159 -15.18 -7.87 14.31
CA PRO A 159 -14.66 -7.66 12.97
C PRO A 159 -15.42 -6.55 12.24
N GLN A 160 -14.69 -5.74 11.46
CA GLN A 160 -15.22 -4.61 10.70
C GLN A 160 -14.90 -4.82 9.22
N PRO A 161 -15.74 -5.58 8.47
CA PRO A 161 -15.56 -5.77 7.03
C PRO A 161 -15.42 -4.43 6.31
N GLY A 162 -14.58 -4.39 5.28
CA GLY A 162 -14.34 -3.19 4.48
C GLY A 162 -13.49 -2.11 5.17
N LYS A 163 -13.03 -2.33 6.40
CA LYS A 163 -12.10 -1.42 7.09
C LYS A 163 -10.71 -2.04 7.21
N ALA A 164 -9.74 -1.42 6.57
CA ALA A 164 -8.34 -1.79 6.73
C ALA A 164 -7.80 -1.34 8.10
N PRO A 165 -6.90 -2.12 8.73
CA PRO A 165 -6.21 -1.73 9.98
C PRO A 165 -5.30 -0.51 9.77
N GLY A 166 -4.81 -0.30 8.54
CA GLY A 166 -3.85 0.75 8.20
C GLY A 166 -2.46 0.48 8.77
N THR A 167 -1.58 1.47 8.69
CA THR A 167 -0.18 1.36 9.14
C THR A 167 0.02 1.53 10.66
N ARG A 168 -1.03 1.92 11.39
CA ARG A 168 -0.95 2.22 12.85
C ARG A 168 -1.39 1.07 13.75
N ASN A 169 -2.19 0.15 13.21
CA ASN A 169 -2.75 -0.96 13.97
C ASN A 169 -2.24 -2.27 13.39
N VAL A 170 -2.12 -3.29 14.24
CA VAL A 170 -1.90 -4.66 13.78
C VAL A 170 -3.07 -5.52 14.22
N GLU A 171 -3.65 -6.22 13.25
CA GLU A 171 -4.68 -7.21 13.50
C GLU A 171 -4.19 -8.61 13.17
N ARG A 172 -4.70 -9.58 13.92
CA ARG A 172 -4.63 -11.00 13.61
C ARG A 172 -6.04 -11.51 13.38
N VAL A 173 -6.26 -12.18 12.26
CA VAL A 173 -7.59 -12.56 11.80
C VAL A 173 -7.62 -14.03 11.39
N LEU A 174 -8.65 -14.75 11.79
CA LEU A 174 -9.05 -16.03 11.21
C LEU A 174 -10.30 -15.79 10.36
N ILE A 175 -10.26 -16.20 9.10
CA ILE A 175 -11.29 -15.94 8.08
C ILE A 175 -11.73 -17.28 7.47
N VAL A 176 -13.04 -17.49 7.38
CA VAL A 176 -13.68 -18.58 6.63
C VAL A 176 -14.58 -17.94 5.58
N GLU A 177 -14.23 -18.06 4.30
CA GLU A 177 -14.88 -17.34 3.22
C GLU A 177 -15.08 -18.21 1.96
N PRO A 178 -16.02 -17.86 1.06
CA PRO A 178 -16.22 -18.60 -0.19
C PRO A 178 -14.99 -18.59 -1.07
N ASP A 179 -14.68 -19.72 -1.71
CA ASP A 179 -13.66 -19.87 -2.74
C ASP A 179 -14.18 -20.78 -3.87
N GLY A 180 -14.96 -20.21 -4.79
CA GLY A 180 -15.67 -20.97 -5.82
C GLY A 180 -16.67 -21.97 -5.22
N GLU A 181 -16.52 -23.25 -5.55
CA GLU A 181 -17.32 -24.36 -4.97
C GLU A 181 -16.76 -24.87 -3.63
N HIS A 182 -15.72 -24.22 -3.11
CA HIS A 182 -15.01 -24.59 -1.89
C HIS A 182 -15.01 -23.44 -0.89
N THR A 183 -14.34 -23.64 0.24
CA THR A 183 -14.19 -22.64 1.29
C THR A 183 -12.73 -22.39 1.57
N ARG A 184 -12.31 -21.12 1.60
CA ARG A 184 -11.00 -20.72 2.07
C ARG A 184 -11.04 -20.48 3.58
N VAL A 185 -10.16 -21.16 4.30
CA VAL A 185 -9.90 -20.92 5.73
C VAL A 185 -8.51 -20.35 5.85
N SER A 186 -8.39 -19.08 6.19
CA SER A 186 -7.11 -18.38 6.25
C SER A 186 -6.88 -17.68 7.58
N CYS A 187 -5.64 -17.70 8.01
CA CYS A 187 -5.10 -16.79 8.99
C CYS A 187 -4.47 -15.59 8.28
N SER A 188 -4.56 -14.43 8.91
CA SER A 188 -3.94 -13.18 8.47
C SER A 188 -3.28 -12.49 9.65
N VAL A 189 -2.08 -11.95 9.41
CA VAL A 189 -1.51 -10.87 10.23
C VAL A 189 -1.41 -9.66 9.32
N GLN A 190 -2.06 -8.56 9.73
CA GLN A 190 -2.32 -7.44 8.83
C GLN A 190 -2.21 -6.06 9.49
N GLY A 191 -1.86 -5.05 8.69
CA GLY A 191 -1.74 -3.64 9.08
C GLY A 191 -0.29 -3.15 9.21
N GLY A 192 0.01 -2.44 10.30
CA GLY A 192 1.33 -1.89 10.65
C GLY A 192 2.33 -2.94 11.12
N VAL A 193 2.42 -4.07 10.43
CA VAL A 193 3.28 -5.19 10.79
C VAL A 193 4.74 -4.79 10.57
N ASP A 194 5.54 -4.78 11.63
CA ASP A 194 6.98 -4.55 11.57
C ASP A 194 7.76 -5.86 11.46
N ALA A 195 9.08 -5.75 11.21
CA ALA A 195 9.96 -6.89 11.03
C ALA A 195 10.06 -7.79 12.29
N ALA A 196 10.03 -7.21 13.50
CA ALA A 196 10.17 -7.96 14.74
C ALA A 196 8.91 -8.78 15.02
N LEU A 197 7.74 -8.17 14.84
CA LEU A 197 6.46 -8.83 14.98
C LEU A 197 6.27 -9.91 13.92
N LEU A 198 6.69 -9.64 12.68
CA LEU A 198 6.63 -10.63 11.62
C LEU A 198 7.54 -11.83 11.92
N ALA A 199 8.78 -11.61 12.36
CA ALA A 199 9.68 -12.68 12.78
C ALA A 199 9.08 -13.55 13.88
N TRP A 200 8.31 -12.94 14.79
CA TRP A 200 7.68 -13.65 15.90
C TRP A 200 6.44 -14.45 15.50
N LEU A 201 5.61 -13.96 14.56
CA LEU A 201 4.36 -14.61 14.15
C LEU A 201 4.50 -15.52 12.93
N ARG A 202 5.46 -15.21 12.05
CA ARG A 202 5.68 -15.83 10.75
C ARG A 202 7.16 -16.24 10.59
N PRO A 203 7.64 -17.20 11.39
CA PRO A 203 9.02 -17.71 11.31
C PRO A 203 9.33 -18.39 9.97
N ASP A 204 8.32 -18.66 9.15
CA ASP A 204 8.43 -19.15 7.77
C ASP A 204 8.82 -18.07 6.75
N ILE A 205 8.84 -16.79 7.16
CA ILE A 205 9.27 -15.66 6.34
C ILE A 205 10.73 -15.35 6.63
N ALA A 206 11.56 -15.37 5.59
CA ALA A 206 12.98 -15.07 5.72
C ALA A 206 13.19 -13.56 5.98
N PRO A 207 14.22 -13.15 6.73
CA PRO A 207 14.48 -11.74 7.01
C PRO A 207 14.62 -10.83 5.79
N VAL A 208 15.06 -11.39 4.65
CA VAL A 208 15.15 -10.66 3.38
C VAL A 208 13.79 -10.15 2.89
N ASP A 209 12.71 -10.83 3.28
CA ASP A 209 11.32 -10.57 2.90
C ASP A 209 10.56 -9.76 3.97
N TYR A 210 11.22 -9.34 5.05
CA TYR A 210 10.58 -8.52 6.09
C TYR A 210 10.24 -7.11 5.58
N PRO A 211 9.19 -6.48 6.14
CA PRO A 211 8.94 -5.06 5.97
C PRO A 211 10.22 -4.31 6.31
N ARG A 212 10.84 -3.69 5.30
CA ARG A 212 11.94 -2.77 5.54
C ARG A 212 11.31 -1.46 5.96
N THR A 213 11.75 -0.88 7.07
CA THR A 213 11.49 0.53 7.37
C THR A 213 12.11 1.33 6.24
N VAL A 214 11.33 1.65 5.21
CA VAL A 214 11.76 2.58 4.18
C VAL A 214 11.80 3.91 4.89
N VAL A 215 13.02 4.43 5.11
CA VAL A 215 13.20 5.80 5.58
C VAL A 215 12.44 6.66 4.58
N GLU A 216 11.35 7.27 5.05
CA GLU A 216 10.52 8.10 4.20
C GLU A 216 11.39 9.23 3.66
N THR A 217 11.53 9.30 2.34
CA THR A 217 12.42 10.27 1.74
C THR A 217 11.78 11.65 1.91
N SER A 218 12.40 12.51 2.71
CA SER A 218 11.99 13.90 2.83
C SER A 218 12.27 14.61 1.51
N ILE A 219 11.32 15.42 1.04
CA ILE A 219 11.55 16.25 -0.16
C ILE A 219 12.74 17.20 0.03
N ASN A 220 13.05 17.59 1.27
CA ASN A 220 14.17 18.48 1.57
C ASN A 220 15.53 17.79 1.43
N ASP A 221 15.59 16.47 1.57
CA ASP A 221 16.83 15.69 1.51
C ASP A 221 17.23 15.34 0.07
N VAL A 222 16.32 15.56 -0.90
CA VAL A 222 16.59 15.36 -2.32
C VAL A 222 17.00 16.70 -2.95
N GLU A 223 18.29 16.88 -3.19
CA GLU A 223 18.82 18.09 -3.84
C GLU A 223 18.34 18.19 -5.30
N VAL A 224 18.22 19.39 -5.87
CA VAL A 224 18.00 19.54 -7.32
C VAL A 224 19.36 19.56 -8.01
N PRO A 225 19.58 18.82 -9.13
CA PRO A 225 20.86 18.83 -9.81
C PRO A 225 21.32 20.25 -10.16
N ALA A 226 22.60 20.55 -9.96
CA ALA A 226 23.15 21.88 -10.22
C ALA A 226 22.97 22.33 -11.67
N SER A 227 23.05 21.41 -12.63
CA SER A 227 22.78 21.64 -14.05
C SER A 227 21.34 22.12 -14.30
N VAL A 228 20.38 21.58 -13.54
CA VAL A 228 18.99 22.02 -13.61
C VAL A 228 18.88 23.44 -13.11
N LEU A 229 19.44 23.76 -11.94
CA LEU A 229 19.40 25.11 -11.37
C LEU A 229 20.04 26.17 -12.27
N GLN A 230 21.15 25.83 -12.94
CA GLN A 230 21.82 26.72 -13.91
C GLN A 230 20.96 27.00 -15.14
N GLY A 231 20.09 26.07 -15.54
CA GLY A 231 19.16 26.21 -16.66
C GLY A 231 17.93 27.08 -16.36
N LEU A 232 17.77 27.60 -15.15
CA LEU A 232 16.56 28.33 -14.70
C LEU A 232 16.69 29.86 -14.77
N ASP A 233 17.68 30.41 -15.48
CA ASP A 233 17.80 31.87 -15.62
C ASP A 233 16.60 32.46 -16.37
N ALA A 234 15.64 32.96 -15.59
CA ALA A 234 14.35 33.43 -16.08
C ALA A 234 13.89 34.64 -15.24
N PRO A 235 14.38 35.85 -15.57
CA PRO A 235 14.05 37.07 -14.81
C PRO A 235 12.54 37.37 -14.74
N LEU A 236 11.78 36.99 -15.78
CA LEU A 236 10.32 37.19 -15.80
C LEU A 236 9.56 36.29 -14.83
N LEU A 237 10.17 35.20 -14.36
CA LEU A 237 9.55 34.18 -13.52
C LEU A 237 9.96 34.28 -12.05
N GLN A 238 10.65 35.36 -11.66
CA GLN A 238 11.11 35.53 -10.29
C GLN A 238 9.94 35.89 -9.36
N PRO A 239 9.82 35.24 -8.20
CA PRO A 239 8.81 35.57 -7.22
C PRO A 239 9.07 36.95 -6.59
N LYS A 240 8.00 37.69 -6.30
CA LYS A 240 8.04 39.05 -5.74
C LYS A 240 7.29 39.17 -4.40
N PHE A 241 7.28 38.08 -3.66
CA PHE A 241 6.65 37.95 -2.34
C PHE A 241 7.45 36.96 -1.48
N LYS A 242 7.26 36.98 -0.17
CA LYS A 242 7.84 35.98 0.76
C LYS A 242 6.93 34.79 0.95
N ARG A 243 5.64 35.04 1.14
CA ARG A 243 4.62 33.99 1.28
C ARG A 243 3.34 34.37 0.55
N LEU A 244 2.70 33.40 -0.08
CA LEU A 244 1.36 33.52 -0.67
C LEU A 244 0.58 32.29 -0.23
N SER A 245 -0.56 32.48 0.42
CA SER A 245 -1.47 31.40 0.80
C SER A 245 -2.83 31.66 0.20
N TYR A 246 -3.47 30.64 -0.36
CA TYR A 246 -4.84 30.75 -0.89
C TYR A 246 -5.60 29.44 -0.78
N THR A 247 -6.93 29.55 -0.84
CA THR A 247 -7.83 28.40 -0.93
C THR A 247 -8.70 28.56 -2.17
N TYR A 248 -8.95 27.47 -2.87
CA TYR A 248 -9.90 27.43 -3.98
C TYR A 248 -10.82 26.22 -3.88
N LEU A 249 -12.00 26.35 -4.48
CA LEU A 249 -12.95 25.27 -4.71
C LEU A 249 -12.84 24.85 -6.18
N SER A 250 -12.60 23.57 -6.44
CA SER A 250 -12.66 23.02 -7.79
C SER A 250 -14.08 22.59 -8.11
N LYS A 251 -14.75 23.34 -9.00
CA LYS A 251 -16.05 22.94 -9.54
C LYS A 251 -15.86 21.88 -10.59
N LYS A 252 -16.47 20.72 -10.37
CA LYS A 252 -16.36 19.55 -11.24
C LYS A 252 -17.54 19.49 -12.20
N SER A 253 -17.28 19.17 -13.46
CA SER A 253 -18.33 19.07 -14.49
C SER A 253 -19.32 17.93 -14.26
N ASP A 254 -18.96 16.94 -13.43
CA ASP A 254 -19.78 15.77 -13.10
C ASP A 254 -20.78 16.00 -11.95
N GLY A 255 -20.79 17.21 -11.36
CA GLY A 255 -21.68 17.58 -10.26
C GLY A 255 -21.31 16.96 -8.91
N SER A 256 -20.15 16.31 -8.79
CA SER A 256 -19.66 15.82 -7.50
C SER A 256 -19.26 16.99 -6.57
N PRO A 257 -19.27 16.77 -5.23
CA PRO A 257 -19.08 17.86 -4.27
C PRO A 257 -17.74 18.59 -4.46
N ASP A 258 -17.81 19.92 -4.45
CA ASP A 258 -16.62 20.78 -4.45
C ASP A 258 -15.75 20.45 -3.24
N SER A 259 -14.46 20.22 -3.48
CA SER A 259 -13.48 19.96 -2.43
C SER A 259 -12.54 21.16 -2.30
N PRO A 260 -12.41 21.76 -1.11
CA PRO A 260 -11.48 22.86 -0.92
C PRO A 260 -10.04 22.36 -0.95
N THR A 261 -9.21 23.06 -1.74
CA THR A 261 -7.76 22.86 -1.76
C THR A 261 -7.10 24.12 -1.23
N SER A 262 -6.23 23.96 -0.23
CA SER A 262 -5.43 25.06 0.30
C SER A 262 -4.00 24.96 -0.20
N VAL A 263 -3.44 26.06 -0.68
CA VAL A 263 -2.08 26.13 -1.22
C VAL A 263 -1.30 27.19 -0.47
N THR A 264 -0.06 26.87 -0.13
CA THR A 264 0.90 27.85 0.39
C THR A 264 2.18 27.80 -0.42
N PHE A 265 2.60 28.96 -0.90
CA PHE A 265 3.92 29.21 -1.47
C PHE A 265 4.79 29.95 -0.47
N THR A 266 6.03 29.51 -0.32
CA THR A 266 7.12 30.27 0.32
C THR A 266 8.23 30.48 -0.70
N ALA A 267 8.62 31.74 -0.92
CA ALA A 267 9.73 32.04 -1.82
C ALA A 267 11.07 31.70 -1.16
N ASP A 268 11.94 31.08 -1.92
CA ASP A 268 13.30 30.72 -1.53
C ASP A 268 14.24 31.06 -2.70
N GLY A 269 14.81 32.26 -2.66
CA GLY A 269 15.49 32.84 -3.82
C GLY A 269 14.53 32.98 -5.01
N GLY A 270 14.93 32.46 -6.17
CA GLY A 270 14.12 32.47 -7.39
C GLY A 270 13.04 31.37 -7.47
N LEU A 271 12.91 30.54 -6.43
CA LEU A 271 12.05 29.36 -6.44
C LEU A 271 10.90 29.48 -5.42
N LEU A 272 9.90 28.63 -5.59
CA LEU A 272 8.73 28.51 -4.73
C LEU A 272 8.68 27.12 -4.11
N LYS A 273 8.73 27.07 -2.79
CA LYS A 273 8.30 25.90 -2.01
C LYS A 273 6.77 25.94 -1.93
N LYS A 274 6.12 24.97 -2.54
CA LYS A 274 4.66 24.83 -2.58
C LYS A 274 4.23 23.68 -1.69
N ASN A 275 3.20 23.91 -0.90
CA ASN A 275 2.45 22.86 -0.20
C ASN A 275 0.97 22.97 -0.62
N GLU A 276 0.41 21.87 -1.13
CA GLU A 276 -0.98 21.75 -1.58
C GLU A 276 -1.70 20.75 -0.69
N LEU A 277 -2.69 21.20 0.08
CA LEU A 277 -3.47 20.39 1.02
C LEU A 277 -4.82 20.03 0.39
N TYR A 278 -5.04 18.74 0.18
CA TYR A 278 -6.29 18.17 -0.35
C TYR A 278 -7.04 17.45 0.79
N GLY A 279 -7.74 18.23 1.62
CA GLY A 279 -8.34 17.72 2.84
C GLY A 279 -7.31 17.27 3.87
N ASN A 280 -7.64 16.25 4.67
CA ASN A 280 -6.82 15.80 5.82
C ASN A 280 -5.89 14.61 5.51
N ALA A 281 -6.07 13.94 4.37
CA ALA A 281 -5.41 12.67 4.08
C ALA A 281 -4.23 12.81 3.12
N PHE A 282 -4.25 13.82 2.25
CA PHE A 282 -3.33 13.92 1.13
C PHE A 282 -2.80 15.34 0.97
N ASN A 283 -1.49 15.47 0.82
CA ASN A 283 -0.88 16.73 0.45
C ASN A 283 0.28 16.54 -0.53
N VAL A 284 0.57 17.57 -1.31
CA VAL A 284 1.68 17.56 -2.25
C VAL A 284 2.65 18.67 -1.90
N ASP A 285 3.91 18.29 -1.68
CA ASP A 285 5.00 19.24 -1.58
C ASP A 285 5.70 19.36 -2.93
N ARG A 286 6.05 20.59 -3.33
CA ARG A 286 6.79 20.85 -4.56
C ARG A 286 7.83 21.94 -4.37
N LEU A 287 8.89 21.87 -5.17
CA LEU A 287 9.79 22.99 -5.43
C LEU A 287 9.67 23.35 -6.91
N MET A 288 9.29 24.60 -7.19
CA MET A 288 8.92 25.02 -8.54
C MET A 288 9.40 26.44 -8.86
N LEU A 289 9.48 26.78 -10.14
CA LEU A 289 9.67 28.14 -10.63
C LEU A 289 8.32 28.71 -11.09
N ALA A 290 7.89 29.82 -10.46
CA ALA A 290 6.67 30.57 -10.74
C ALA A 290 5.35 29.77 -10.78
N ASP A 291 5.27 28.64 -10.08
CA ASP A 291 4.18 27.66 -10.19
C ASP A 291 3.97 27.06 -11.60
N LEU A 292 4.98 27.15 -12.47
CA LEU A 292 4.94 26.64 -13.85
C LEU A 292 5.86 25.44 -14.02
N ILE A 293 7.13 25.57 -13.64
CA ILE A 293 8.16 24.55 -13.90
C ILE A 293 8.50 23.82 -12.62
N GLN A 294 8.26 22.51 -12.60
CA GLN A 294 8.51 21.68 -11.43
C GLN A 294 9.97 21.18 -11.42
N LEU A 295 10.63 21.32 -10.27
CA LEU A 295 11.98 20.80 -10.04
C LEU A 295 11.98 19.54 -9.19
N LYS A 296 11.08 19.47 -8.21
CA LYS A 296 10.80 18.23 -7.48
C LYS A 296 9.40 18.26 -6.88
N SER A 297 8.82 17.09 -6.69
CA SER A 297 7.55 16.92 -5.97
C SER A 297 7.52 15.65 -5.15
N LYS A 298 6.75 15.68 -4.06
CA LYS A 298 6.42 14.51 -3.26
C LYS A 298 4.94 14.52 -2.95
N MET A 299 4.30 13.38 -3.19
CA MET A 299 2.95 13.10 -2.72
C MET A 299 3.06 12.49 -1.32
N ASN A 300 2.44 13.12 -0.33
CA ASN A 300 2.39 12.63 1.04
C ASN A 300 0.97 12.15 1.31
N GLY A 301 0.83 10.96 1.88
CA GLY A 301 -0.48 10.36 2.11
C GLY A 301 -1.06 9.59 0.91
N VAL A 302 -0.28 9.41 -0.18
CA VAL A 302 -0.57 8.48 -1.30
C VAL A 302 0.72 8.20 -2.09
N GLY A 303 0.77 7.10 -2.83
CA GLY A 303 1.89 6.73 -3.71
C GLY A 303 3.04 6.04 -2.96
N ASP A 304 4.15 5.79 -3.65
CA ASP A 304 5.28 5.01 -3.10
C ASP A 304 6.25 5.81 -2.21
N GLY A 305 5.85 7.03 -1.79
CA GLY A 305 6.56 7.86 -0.83
C GLY A 305 7.87 8.50 -1.33
N ARG A 306 8.20 8.34 -2.62
CA ARG A 306 9.43 8.85 -3.23
C ARG A 306 9.27 10.27 -3.77
N VAL A 307 10.41 10.91 -4.01
CA VAL A 307 10.46 12.27 -4.56
C VAL A 307 10.67 12.17 -6.06
N LEU A 308 9.73 12.68 -6.85
CA LEU A 308 9.93 12.89 -8.28
C LEU A 308 10.85 14.10 -8.47
N GLN A 309 12.03 13.89 -9.02
CA GLN A 309 13.08 14.90 -9.19
C GLN A 309 13.31 15.16 -10.68
N THR A 310 13.44 16.43 -11.06
CA THR A 310 13.88 16.84 -12.40
C THR A 310 15.40 16.65 -12.51
N LEU A 311 15.82 15.82 -13.46
CA LEU A 311 17.21 15.49 -13.76
C LEU A 311 17.83 16.44 -14.80
N ALA A 312 17.02 16.89 -15.75
CA ALA A 312 17.41 17.82 -16.80
C ALA A 312 16.24 18.73 -17.17
N VAL A 313 16.56 19.97 -17.55
CA VAL A 313 15.60 20.96 -18.03
C VAL A 313 16.18 21.68 -19.24
N GLU A 314 15.36 21.85 -20.27
CA GLU A 314 15.60 22.77 -21.38
C GLU A 314 14.46 23.78 -21.40
N MET A 315 14.79 25.07 -21.32
CA MET A 315 13.80 26.14 -21.21
C MET A 315 13.95 27.16 -22.32
N LYS A 316 12.80 27.55 -22.86
CA LYS A 316 12.66 28.72 -23.73
C LYS A 316 11.68 29.67 -23.08
N VAL A 317 12.22 30.68 -22.41
CA VAL A 317 11.45 31.74 -21.75
C VAL A 317 11.30 32.91 -22.72
N PRO A 318 10.11 33.51 -22.85
CA PRO A 318 9.93 34.71 -23.65
C PRO A 318 10.76 35.89 -23.09
N SER A 319 11.09 36.86 -23.94
CA SER A 319 11.74 38.11 -23.50
C SER A 319 10.75 39.13 -22.91
N SER A 320 9.45 38.91 -23.08
CA SER A 320 8.39 39.79 -22.60
C SER A 320 7.08 39.03 -22.38
N TRP A 321 6.06 39.68 -21.82
CA TRP A 321 4.72 39.10 -21.69
C TRP A 321 3.79 39.46 -22.86
N ALA A 322 4.33 39.48 -24.09
CA ALA A 322 3.56 39.86 -25.27
C ALA A 322 2.63 38.72 -25.73
N PRO A 323 1.37 39.00 -26.14
CA PRO A 323 0.46 37.99 -26.67
C PRO A 323 1.06 37.23 -27.86
N GLY A 324 0.80 35.92 -27.90
CA GLY A 324 1.28 35.03 -28.96
C GLY A 324 2.70 34.50 -28.78
N GLN A 325 3.48 35.04 -27.83
CA GLN A 325 4.74 34.41 -27.43
C GLN A 325 4.46 33.10 -26.67
N THR A 326 5.48 32.25 -26.56
CA THR A 326 5.39 30.94 -25.90
C THR A 326 6.52 30.77 -24.89
N LEU A 327 6.17 30.30 -23.69
CA LEU A 327 7.09 29.70 -22.74
C LEU A 327 7.08 28.19 -22.95
N ARG A 328 8.26 27.58 -23.07
CA ARG A 328 8.41 26.12 -23.16
C ARG A 328 9.43 25.63 -22.14
N ALA A 329 9.14 24.50 -21.50
CA ALA A 329 10.07 23.78 -20.67
C ALA A 329 9.96 22.27 -20.95
N ASP A 330 11.06 21.65 -21.36
CA ASP A 330 11.18 20.21 -21.54
C ASP A 330 11.96 19.66 -20.34
N LEU A 331 11.39 18.66 -19.66
CA LEU A 331 11.88 18.12 -18.39
C LEU A 331 12.10 16.62 -18.52
N GLN A 332 13.21 16.13 -17.96
CA GLN A 332 13.40 14.71 -17.66
C GLN A 332 13.33 14.51 -16.16
N MET A 333 12.52 13.56 -15.71
CA MET A 333 12.24 13.36 -14.29
C MET A 333 12.37 11.90 -13.88
N LEU A 334 12.78 11.64 -12.63
CA LEU A 334 12.93 10.30 -12.07
C LEU A 334 12.56 10.29 -10.59
N ASN A 335 11.98 9.20 -10.10
CA ASN A 335 11.71 9.01 -8.67
C ASN A 335 13.00 8.71 -7.91
N VAL A 336 13.18 9.35 -6.75
CA VAL A 336 14.34 9.21 -5.86
C VAL A 336 13.87 8.75 -4.48
N PRO A 337 14.48 7.68 -3.90
CA PRO A 337 15.55 6.86 -4.48
C PRO A 337 15.06 6.03 -5.68
N ALA A 338 15.90 5.95 -6.72
CA ALA A 338 15.59 5.20 -7.91
C ALA A 338 15.62 3.68 -7.63
N LYS A 339 14.64 2.97 -8.17
CA LYS A 339 14.59 1.50 -8.20
C LYS A 339 15.27 1.04 -9.50
N PRO A 340 15.84 -0.18 -9.55
CA PRO A 340 16.49 -0.71 -10.76
C PRO A 340 15.58 -0.76 -12.00
N THR A 341 14.26 -0.82 -11.79
CA THR A 341 13.24 -0.87 -12.84
C THR A 341 12.75 0.50 -13.30
N ASP A 342 13.14 1.59 -12.62
CA ASP A 342 12.67 2.92 -13.00
C ASP A 342 13.40 3.43 -14.24
N THR A 343 12.65 4.08 -15.12
CA THR A 343 13.18 4.80 -16.27
C THR A 343 12.82 6.29 -16.16
N PRO A 344 13.72 7.21 -16.58
CA PRO A 344 13.39 8.62 -16.62
C PRO A 344 12.17 8.88 -17.52
N THR A 345 11.25 9.69 -17.02
CA THR A 345 10.07 10.13 -17.77
C THR A 345 10.32 11.52 -18.34
N ALA A 346 10.00 11.71 -19.62
CA ALA A 346 10.05 13.02 -20.26
C ALA A 346 8.66 13.69 -20.20
N THR A 347 8.63 14.99 -19.88
CA THR A 347 7.41 15.82 -19.94
C THR A 347 7.75 17.19 -20.51
N SER A 348 6.79 17.80 -21.21
CA SER A 348 6.94 19.12 -21.80
C SER A 348 5.81 20.01 -21.34
N LEU A 349 6.12 21.21 -20.86
CA LEU A 349 5.17 22.28 -20.61
C LEU A 349 5.28 23.32 -21.72
N ILE A 350 4.16 23.66 -22.35
CA ILE A 350 4.09 24.72 -23.35
C ILE A 350 2.97 25.68 -22.97
N CYS A 351 3.32 26.90 -22.57
CA CYS A 351 2.37 27.95 -22.21
C CYS A 351 2.36 29.05 -23.26
N LYS A 352 1.21 29.27 -23.91
CA LYS A 352 1.00 30.39 -24.83
C LYS A 352 0.49 31.61 -24.06
N MET A 353 1.16 32.74 -24.23
CA MET A 353 0.75 34.01 -23.64
C MET A 353 -0.47 34.58 -24.38
N GLY A 354 -1.52 34.84 -23.64
CA GLY A 354 -2.76 35.46 -24.08
C GLY A 354 -2.85 36.93 -23.69
N GLU A 355 -4.08 37.40 -23.54
CA GLU A 355 -4.36 38.80 -23.21
C GLU A 355 -3.96 39.16 -21.77
N ARG A 356 -3.67 40.45 -21.58
CA ARG A 356 -3.45 41.06 -20.28
C ARG A 356 -4.78 41.49 -19.69
N PHE A 357 -4.99 41.24 -18.41
CA PHE A 357 -6.21 41.62 -17.70
C PHE A 357 -5.92 42.00 -16.24
N PRO A 358 -6.79 42.78 -15.56
CA PRO A 358 -6.58 43.16 -14.17
C PRO A 358 -6.54 41.94 -13.23
N ALA A 359 -5.49 41.82 -12.40
CA ALA A 359 -5.31 40.68 -11.49
C ALA A 359 -6.46 40.51 -10.47
N ARG A 360 -7.14 41.62 -10.11
CA ARG A 360 -8.34 41.63 -9.27
C ARG A 360 -9.51 40.79 -9.80
N GLN A 361 -9.50 40.43 -11.09
CA GLN A 361 -10.49 39.52 -11.67
C GLN A 361 -10.25 38.06 -11.25
N VAL A 362 -9.03 37.70 -10.83
CA VAL A 362 -8.73 36.37 -10.25
C VAL A 362 -9.18 36.32 -8.80
N PHE A 363 -8.79 37.33 -8.01
CA PHE A 363 -9.21 37.50 -6.63
C PHE A 363 -9.11 38.97 -6.21
N ALA A 364 -10.11 39.46 -5.46
CA ALA A 364 -10.31 40.90 -5.25
C ALA A 364 -9.13 41.64 -4.59
N SER A 365 -8.33 40.97 -3.74
CA SER A 365 -7.17 41.57 -3.06
C SER A 365 -5.91 41.66 -3.93
N LEU A 366 -5.89 41.04 -5.12
CA LEU A 366 -4.74 41.08 -6.02
C LEU A 366 -4.64 42.44 -6.72
N THR A 367 -3.41 42.98 -6.75
CA THR A 367 -3.06 44.25 -7.40
C THR A 367 -2.42 44.03 -8.77
N GLY A 368 -2.42 45.09 -9.59
CA GLY A 368 -1.75 45.10 -10.88
C GLY A 368 -2.45 44.25 -11.94
N ASP A 369 -1.65 43.75 -12.87
CA ASP A 369 -2.10 43.03 -14.05
C ASP A 369 -1.71 41.55 -13.98
N ALA A 370 -2.49 40.73 -14.67
CA ALA A 370 -2.26 39.32 -14.92
C ALA A 370 -2.17 39.05 -16.42
N ILE A 371 -1.44 38.00 -16.80
CA ILE A 371 -1.36 37.50 -18.18
C ILE A 371 -2.05 36.15 -18.22
N LYS A 372 -2.98 35.98 -19.16
CA LYS A 372 -3.60 34.69 -19.40
C LYS A 372 -2.58 33.74 -20.03
N LEU A 373 -2.41 32.55 -19.47
CA LEU A 373 -1.55 31.50 -20.00
C LEU A 373 -2.40 30.29 -20.34
N GLU A 374 -2.34 29.86 -21.60
CA GLU A 374 -2.90 28.58 -22.03
C GLU A 374 -1.76 27.57 -22.09
N CYS A 375 -1.73 26.66 -21.13
CA CYS A 375 -0.63 25.72 -20.93
C CYS A 375 -1.06 24.28 -21.29
N ASP A 376 -0.24 23.63 -22.11
CA ASP A 376 -0.35 22.21 -22.46
C ASP A 376 0.79 21.44 -21.78
N GLN A 377 0.44 20.33 -21.12
CA GLN A 377 1.36 19.39 -20.51
C GLN A 377 0.87 17.95 -20.72
N GLY A 378 0.86 17.50 -21.98
CA GLY A 378 0.47 16.14 -22.34
C GLY A 378 -1.04 15.95 -22.24
N ASP A 379 -1.51 15.11 -21.32
CA ASP A 379 -2.97 14.92 -21.12
C ASP A 379 -3.61 16.14 -20.42
N TYR A 380 -2.83 17.02 -19.82
CA TYR A 380 -3.33 18.16 -19.06
C TYR A 380 -3.29 19.44 -19.88
N LYS A 381 -4.44 20.10 -20.01
CA LYS A 381 -4.56 21.47 -20.52
C LYS A 381 -5.05 22.38 -19.40
N THR A 382 -4.36 23.49 -19.18
CA THR A 382 -4.69 24.42 -18.10
C THR A 382 -4.78 25.85 -18.60
N SER A 383 -5.78 26.58 -18.14
CA SER A 383 -5.81 28.04 -18.24
C SER A 383 -5.32 28.62 -16.92
N ARG A 384 -4.32 29.50 -16.96
CA ARG A 384 -3.68 30.08 -15.77
C ARG A 384 -3.61 31.59 -15.87
N ALA A 385 -3.56 32.26 -14.73
CA ALA A 385 -3.28 33.69 -14.60
C ALA A 385 -1.89 33.89 -14.03
N PHE A 386 -0.96 34.43 -14.81
CA PHE A 386 0.34 34.85 -14.30
C PHE A 386 0.23 36.24 -13.69
N ILE A 387 0.34 36.34 -12.36
CA ILE A 387 0.19 37.60 -11.63
C ILE A 387 1.51 38.38 -11.66
N LEU A 388 1.58 39.46 -12.44
CA LEU A 388 2.85 40.17 -12.72
C LEU A 388 3.51 40.77 -11.46
N ASP A 389 2.69 41.23 -10.52
CA ASP A 389 3.12 41.84 -9.25
C ASP A 389 3.68 40.82 -8.25
N LEU A 390 3.38 39.54 -8.45
CA LEU A 390 3.79 38.44 -7.57
C LEU A 390 4.81 37.51 -8.24
N GLY A 391 4.84 37.45 -9.57
CA GLY A 391 5.74 36.54 -10.30
C GLY A 391 5.35 35.07 -10.15
N VAL A 392 4.05 34.76 -10.13
CA VAL A 392 3.52 33.39 -9.95
C VAL A 392 2.28 33.16 -10.80
N ALA A 393 2.14 31.95 -11.34
CA ALA A 393 0.94 31.50 -12.03
C ALA A 393 -0.09 30.93 -11.05
N LEU A 394 -1.36 31.24 -11.27
CA LEU A 394 -2.51 30.70 -10.55
C LEU A 394 -3.40 29.95 -11.54
N THR A 395 -3.65 28.65 -11.30
CA THR A 395 -4.46 27.81 -12.20
C THR A 395 -5.95 28.13 -12.06
N LEU A 396 -6.54 28.67 -13.12
CA LEU A 396 -7.96 29.00 -13.19
C LEU A 396 -8.79 27.78 -13.60
N GLU A 397 -8.30 27.02 -14.59
CA GLU A 397 -9.00 25.88 -15.15
C GLU A 397 -8.02 24.74 -15.46
N SER A 398 -8.48 23.50 -15.35
CA SER A 398 -7.73 22.31 -15.72
C SER A 398 -8.64 21.29 -16.40
N THR A 399 -8.21 20.78 -17.54
CA THR A 399 -8.90 19.77 -18.33
C THR A 399 -7.94 18.62 -18.62
N SER A 400 -8.41 17.39 -18.46
CA SER A 400 -7.73 16.16 -18.88
C SER A 400 -8.70 15.26 -19.66
N SER A 401 -8.21 14.10 -20.10
CA SER A 401 -9.09 13.06 -20.67
C SER A 401 -10.18 12.56 -19.70
N GLN A 402 -10.00 12.76 -18.39
CA GLN A 402 -10.86 12.21 -17.35
C GLN A 402 -11.73 13.25 -16.63
N PHE A 403 -11.33 14.53 -16.65
CA PHE A 403 -12.02 15.56 -15.86
C PHE A 403 -11.87 16.96 -16.44
N HIS A 404 -12.78 17.83 -16.03
CA HIS A 404 -12.69 19.27 -16.22
C HIS A 404 -13.03 19.98 -14.92
N TYR A 405 -12.14 20.87 -14.49
CA TYR A 405 -12.25 21.64 -13.25
C TYR A 405 -12.10 23.13 -13.52
N VAL A 406 -12.96 23.91 -12.88
CA VAL A 406 -12.85 25.37 -12.79
C VAL A 406 -12.61 25.75 -11.33
N ASN A 407 -11.50 26.43 -11.06
CA ASN A 407 -11.09 26.80 -9.72
C ASN A 407 -11.63 28.18 -9.35
N GLN A 408 -12.42 28.24 -8.28
CA GLN A 408 -12.89 29.48 -7.68
C GLN A 408 -12.09 29.77 -6.40
N TYR A 409 -11.27 30.82 -6.42
CA TYR A 409 -10.51 31.26 -5.25
C TYR A 409 -11.44 31.88 -4.19
N THR A 410 -11.37 31.37 -2.96
CA THR A 410 -12.25 31.76 -1.84
C THR A 410 -11.51 32.52 -0.75
N ALA A 411 -10.19 32.34 -0.65
CA ALA A 411 -9.32 33.07 0.27
C ALA A 411 -7.95 33.28 -0.37
N LEU A 412 -7.31 34.42 -0.10
CA LEU A 412 -5.96 34.72 -0.58
C LEU A 412 -5.29 35.74 0.35
N ASP A 413 -4.07 35.44 0.76
CA ASP A 413 -3.21 36.27 1.60
C ASP A 413 -1.78 36.33 1.02
N VAL A 414 -1.17 37.53 1.02
CA VAL A 414 0.16 37.79 0.46
C VAL A 414 1.01 38.52 1.49
N VAL A 415 2.19 37.95 1.79
CA VAL A 415 3.25 38.60 2.57
C VAL A 415 4.39 38.96 1.63
N ARG A 416 4.69 40.26 1.49
CA ARG A 416 5.74 40.78 0.60
C ARG A 416 7.14 40.80 1.20
#